data_AF-A0A355F0D6-F1
#
_entry.id   AF-A0A355F0D6-F1
#
_cell.length_a   1.000
_cell.length_b   1.000
_cell.length_c   1.000
_cell.angle_alpha   90.00
_cell.angle_beta   90.00
_cell.angle_gamma   90.00
#
_symmetry.space_group_name_H-M   'P 1'
#
loop_
_entity.id
_entity.type
_entity.pdbx_description
1 polymer ?
#
loop_
_entity_poly.entity_id
_entity_poly.type
_entity_poly.pdbx_seq_one_letter_code
_entity_poly.pdbx_strand_id
1 'polypeptide(L)'
;PARGGPPPVTLALLQRGRERYDVFCSPCHGRAGEGQGMIVQRGFKQPTSYHDPRLVNAPTDYYVQVMTQGFGVMPSYASQVPLDDRWAIAWYIRALQYSQNARLADLPGDLRAQVEGALQTKAPAEPAHAAAAPTETHP
;
A
#
# COMPACT_ATOMS: atom_id res chain seq x y z
N PRO A 1 14.57 -18.44 -22.18
CA PRO A 1 13.81 -18.78 -20.95
C PRO A 1 14.49 -18.13 -19.73
N ALA A 2 13.81 -17.24 -18.99
CA ALA A 2 14.35 -16.70 -17.75
C ALA A 2 14.31 -17.79 -16.67
N ARG A 3 15.49 -18.19 -16.20
CA ARG A 3 15.69 -19.10 -15.08
C ARG A 3 15.55 -18.29 -13.79
N GLY A 4 14.62 -18.64 -12.91
CA GLY A 4 14.61 -18.11 -11.54
C GLY A 4 13.21 -18.01 -10.96
N GLY A 5 13.01 -18.62 -9.78
CA GLY A 5 11.87 -18.35 -8.92
C GLY A 5 11.92 -16.91 -8.36
N PRO A 6 11.09 -16.58 -7.36
CA PRO A 6 11.05 -15.23 -6.80
C PRO A 6 12.46 -14.79 -6.34
N PRO A 7 12.91 -13.58 -6.71
CA PRO A 7 14.17 -13.04 -6.22
C PRO A 7 14.10 -12.81 -4.71
N PRO A 8 15.24 -12.79 -3.99
CA PRO A 8 15.27 -12.42 -2.58
C PRO A 8 14.67 -11.03 -2.35
N VAL A 9 13.82 -10.91 -1.34
CA VAL A 9 13.19 -9.63 -0.97
C VAL A 9 14.24 -8.75 -0.30
N THR A 10 14.67 -7.72 -1.01
CA THR A 10 15.62 -6.72 -0.53
C THR A 10 15.03 -5.32 -0.68
N LEU A 11 15.59 -4.34 0.04
CA LEU A 11 15.16 -2.94 -0.12
C LEU A 11 15.35 -2.44 -1.56
N ALA A 12 16.45 -2.83 -2.22
CA ALA A 12 16.69 -2.49 -3.62
C ALA A 12 15.62 -3.08 -4.55
N LEU A 13 15.16 -4.31 -4.29
CA LEU A 13 14.06 -4.92 -5.04
C LEU A 13 12.75 -4.14 -4.84
N LEU A 14 12.45 -3.74 -3.61
CA LEU A 14 11.23 -2.97 -3.30
C LEU A 14 11.28 -1.57 -3.92
N GLN A 15 12.43 -0.91 -3.91
CA GLN A 15 12.64 0.37 -4.59
C GLN A 15 12.45 0.25 -6.10
N ARG A 16 13.05 -0.79 -6.71
CA ARG A 16 12.82 -1.10 -8.12
C ARG A 16 11.34 -1.38 -8.40
N GLY A 17 10.69 -2.16 -7.55
CA GLY A 17 9.27 -2.46 -7.64
C GLY A 17 8.40 -1.21 -7.61
N ARG A 18 8.72 -0.26 -6.71
CA ARG A 18 8.06 1.05 -6.63
C ARG A 18 8.19 1.84 -7.92
N GLU A 19 9.41 1.99 -8.44
CA GLU A 19 9.66 2.72 -9.68
C GLU A 19 8.81 2.17 -10.83
N ARG A 20 8.76 0.85 -10.98
CA ARG A 20 8.03 0.20 -12.07
C ARG A 20 6.52 0.24 -11.84
N TYR A 21 6.07 0.10 -10.59
CA TYR A 21 4.67 0.26 -10.23
C TYR A 21 4.18 1.67 -10.54
N ASP A 22 4.94 2.70 -10.19
CA ASP A 22 4.57 4.09 -10.42
C ASP A 22 4.40 4.38 -11.92
N VAL A 23 5.24 3.77 -12.78
CA VAL A 23 5.16 3.92 -14.24
C VAL A 23 3.99 3.14 -14.85
N PHE A 24 3.85 1.84 -14.54
CA PHE A 24 2.95 0.95 -15.29
C PHE A 24 1.62 0.68 -14.60
N CYS A 25 1.55 0.79 -13.28
CA CYS A 25 0.42 0.31 -12.49
C CYS A 25 -0.39 1.45 -11.88
N SER A 26 0.30 2.46 -11.32
CA SER A 26 -0.33 3.57 -10.60
C SER A 26 -1.38 4.37 -11.41
N PRO A 27 -1.26 4.55 -12.74
CA PRO A 27 -2.30 5.26 -13.51
C PRO A 27 -3.69 4.63 -13.41
N CYS A 28 -3.75 3.32 -13.19
CA CYS A 28 -4.99 2.55 -13.06
C CYS A 28 -5.28 2.18 -11.60
N HIS A 29 -4.28 1.69 -10.88
CA HIS A 29 -4.43 1.12 -9.55
C HIS A 29 -4.27 2.12 -8.40
N GLY A 30 -3.90 3.37 -8.70
CA GLY A 30 -3.59 4.38 -7.67
C GLY A 30 -2.22 4.13 -7.03
N ARG A 31 -1.66 5.16 -6.38
CA ARG A 31 -0.32 5.05 -5.76
C ARG A 31 -0.33 4.21 -4.49
N ALA A 32 -1.46 4.14 -3.78
CA ALA A 32 -1.59 3.32 -2.59
C ALA A 32 -2.19 1.93 -2.90
N GLY A 33 -2.56 1.64 -4.15
CA GLY A 33 -3.14 0.36 -4.56
C GLY A 33 -4.65 0.24 -4.36
N GLU A 34 -5.34 1.35 -4.14
CA GLU A 34 -6.77 1.48 -3.85
C GLU A 34 -7.68 1.27 -5.07
N GLY A 35 -7.11 1.17 -6.27
CA GLY A 35 -7.86 0.99 -7.52
C GLY A 35 -8.42 2.29 -8.09
N GLN A 36 -8.08 3.46 -7.56
CA GLN A 36 -8.60 4.76 -8.00
C GLN A 36 -7.56 5.62 -8.74
N GLY A 37 -6.83 5.01 -9.67
CA GLY A 37 -5.87 5.74 -10.49
C GLY A 37 -6.52 6.80 -11.40
N MET A 38 -5.70 7.70 -11.94
CA MET A 38 -6.17 8.84 -12.74
C MET A 38 -7.05 8.47 -13.93
N ILE A 39 -6.87 7.29 -14.56
CA ILE A 39 -7.72 6.90 -15.69
C ILE A 39 -9.13 6.47 -15.24
N VAL A 40 -9.28 5.97 -14.01
CA VAL A 40 -10.58 5.59 -13.44
C VAL A 40 -11.44 6.82 -13.25
N GLN A 41 -10.83 7.93 -12.82
CA GLN A 41 -11.48 9.24 -12.73
C GLN A 41 -11.93 9.79 -14.10
N ARG A 42 -11.48 9.16 -15.19
CA ARG A 42 -11.83 9.49 -16.59
C ARG A 42 -12.78 8.47 -17.23
N GLY A 43 -13.43 7.62 -16.42
CA GLY A 43 -14.47 6.70 -16.86
C GLY A 43 -13.99 5.28 -17.19
N PHE A 44 -12.72 4.95 -16.98
CA PHE A 44 -12.26 3.56 -17.09
C PHE A 44 -12.77 2.72 -15.92
N LYS A 45 -12.97 1.42 -16.17
CA LYS A 45 -13.41 0.47 -15.14
C LYS A 45 -12.42 0.44 -13.98
N GLN A 46 -12.93 0.61 -12.76
CA GLN A 46 -12.14 0.55 -11.54
C GLN A 46 -11.57 -0.87 -11.32
N PRO A 47 -10.23 -1.03 -11.18
CA PRO A 47 -9.65 -2.27 -10.71
C PRO A 47 -10.02 -2.57 -9.24
N THR A 48 -10.09 -3.85 -8.87
CA THR A 48 -10.19 -4.24 -7.46
C THR A 48 -9.00 -3.69 -6.68
N SER A 49 -9.26 -3.09 -5.51
CA SER A 49 -8.22 -2.62 -4.59
C SER A 49 -7.30 -3.78 -4.19
N TYR A 50 -5.99 -3.58 -4.16
CA TYR A 50 -5.04 -4.57 -3.66
C TYR A 50 -5.23 -4.89 -2.18
N HIS A 51 -5.96 -4.06 -1.44
CA HIS A 51 -6.31 -4.25 -0.03
C HIS A 51 -7.55 -5.12 0.18
N ASP A 52 -8.21 -5.55 -0.90
CA ASP A 52 -9.27 -6.55 -0.81
C ASP A 52 -8.74 -7.84 -0.16
N PRO A 53 -9.43 -8.40 0.85
CA PRO A 53 -8.96 -9.60 1.55
C PRO A 53 -8.64 -10.77 0.64
N ARG A 54 -9.35 -10.94 -0.48
CA ARG A 54 -9.07 -11.98 -1.47
C ARG A 54 -7.70 -11.77 -2.13
N LEU A 55 -7.33 -10.53 -2.42
CA LEU A 55 -6.04 -10.20 -3.00
C LEU A 55 -4.93 -10.25 -1.96
N VAL A 56 -5.16 -9.74 -0.74
CA VAL A 56 -4.21 -9.89 0.37
C VAL A 56 -3.82 -11.36 0.58
N ASN A 57 -4.82 -12.26 0.56
CA ASN A 57 -4.61 -13.70 0.74
C ASN A 57 -4.20 -14.48 -0.53
N ALA A 58 -4.18 -13.85 -1.71
CA ALA A 58 -3.68 -14.50 -2.93
C ALA A 58 -2.18 -14.83 -2.78
N PRO A 59 -1.62 -15.82 -3.49
CA PRO A 59 -0.17 -16.05 -3.50
C PRO A 59 0.56 -14.95 -4.31
N THR A 60 1.83 -14.66 -4.02
CA THR A 60 2.52 -13.50 -4.64
C THR A 60 2.72 -13.65 -6.14
N ASP A 61 2.88 -14.88 -6.62
CA ASP A 61 3.01 -15.19 -8.04
C ASP A 61 1.72 -14.90 -8.83
N TYR A 62 0.56 -14.83 -8.18
CA TYR A 62 -0.70 -14.40 -8.80
C TYR A 62 -0.53 -13.04 -9.51
N TYR A 63 0.12 -12.07 -8.89
CA TYR A 63 0.33 -10.76 -9.50
C TYR A 63 1.27 -10.82 -10.70
N VAL A 64 2.29 -11.67 -10.64
CA VAL A 64 3.21 -11.92 -11.75
C VAL A 64 2.46 -12.53 -12.93
N GLN A 65 1.58 -13.50 -12.66
CA GLN A 65 0.75 -14.14 -13.68
C GLN A 65 -0.24 -13.15 -14.29
N VAL A 66 -0.93 -12.34 -13.49
CA VAL A 66 -1.84 -11.29 -13.98
C VAL A 66 -1.11 -10.27 -14.85
N MET A 67 0.07 -9.80 -14.45
CA MET A 67 0.89 -8.91 -15.30
C MET A 67 1.35 -9.59 -16.59
N THR A 68 1.58 -10.90 -16.56
CA THR A 68 2.08 -11.67 -17.71
C THR A 68 0.97 -11.98 -18.70
N GLN A 69 -0.22 -12.35 -18.23
CA GLN A 69 -1.31 -12.88 -19.05
C GLN A 69 -2.43 -11.86 -19.29
N GLY A 70 -2.51 -10.80 -18.47
CA GLY A 70 -3.69 -9.96 -18.35
C GLY A 70 -4.75 -10.62 -17.45
N PHE A 71 -5.80 -9.87 -17.12
CA PHE A 71 -6.94 -10.38 -16.35
C PHE A 71 -8.19 -9.52 -16.57
N GLY A 72 -9.26 -10.12 -17.09
CA GLY A 72 -10.47 -9.38 -17.44
C GLY A 72 -10.17 -8.27 -18.44
N VAL A 73 -10.38 -7.01 -18.04
CA VAL A 73 -10.09 -5.82 -18.89
C VAL A 73 -8.65 -5.31 -18.74
N MET A 74 -7.87 -5.86 -17.79
CA MET A 74 -6.45 -5.51 -17.65
C MET A 74 -5.65 -6.21 -18.75
N PRO A 75 -4.94 -5.47 -19.62
CA PRO A 75 -4.12 -6.07 -20.67
C PRO A 75 -2.89 -6.77 -20.08
N SER A 76 -2.26 -7.63 -20.88
CA SER A 76 -0.92 -8.13 -20.57
C SER A 76 0.11 -6.99 -20.64
N TYR A 77 1.07 -7.02 -19.71
CA TYR A 77 2.23 -6.14 -19.68
C TYR A 77 3.53 -6.89 -20.04
N ALA A 78 3.44 -8.14 -20.52
CA ALA A 78 4.62 -8.99 -20.67
C ALA A 78 5.68 -8.46 -21.63
N SER A 79 5.26 -7.69 -22.65
CA SER A 79 6.13 -7.04 -23.62
C SER A 79 6.80 -5.75 -23.12
N GLN A 80 6.22 -5.13 -22.08
CA GLN A 80 6.66 -3.83 -21.56
C GLN A 80 7.43 -3.94 -20.25
N VAL A 81 7.10 -4.95 -19.44
CA VAL A 81 7.65 -5.16 -18.10
C VAL A 81 8.37 -6.51 -18.08
N PRO A 82 9.71 -6.58 -18.04
CA PRO A 82 10.48 -7.82 -17.93
C PRO A 82 10.08 -8.67 -16.71
N LEU A 83 10.34 -9.98 -16.74
CA LEU A 83 9.91 -10.90 -15.66
C LEU A 83 10.43 -10.48 -14.28
N ASP A 84 11.69 -10.07 -14.18
CA ASP A 84 12.29 -9.64 -12.91
C ASP A 84 11.62 -8.37 -12.36
N ASP A 85 11.24 -7.44 -13.24
CA ASP A 85 10.47 -6.25 -12.86
C ASP A 85 9.03 -6.62 -12.44
N ARG A 86 8.42 -7.63 -13.06
CA ARG A 86 7.10 -8.14 -12.61
C ARG A 86 7.18 -8.72 -11.20
N TRP A 87 8.26 -9.44 -10.87
CA TRP A 87 8.50 -9.90 -9.50
C TRP A 87 8.73 -8.73 -8.53
N ALA A 88 9.52 -7.73 -8.93
CA ALA A 88 9.75 -6.54 -8.11
C ALA A 88 8.43 -5.79 -7.82
N ILE A 89 7.58 -5.60 -8.84
CA ILE A 89 6.24 -5.00 -8.67
C ILE A 89 5.38 -5.85 -7.74
N ALA A 90 5.36 -7.18 -7.91
CA ALA A 90 4.56 -8.06 -7.05
C ALA A 90 4.95 -7.94 -5.57
N TRP A 91 6.25 -7.84 -5.27
CA TRP A 91 6.72 -7.58 -3.90
C TRP A 91 6.41 -6.16 -3.41
N TYR A 92 6.42 -5.16 -4.29
CA TYR A 92 5.98 -3.82 -3.93
C TYR A 92 4.48 -3.75 -3.64
N ILE A 93 3.63 -4.51 -4.34
CA ILE A 93 2.21 -4.67 -4.01
C ILE A 93 2.05 -5.24 -2.59
N ARG A 94 2.90 -6.20 -2.17
CA ARG A 94 2.91 -6.68 -0.78
C ARG A 94 3.29 -5.59 0.21
N ALA A 95 4.26 -4.75 -0.12
CA ALA A 95 4.63 -3.63 0.71
C ALA A 95 3.46 -2.64 0.87
N LEU A 96 2.70 -2.36 -0.20
CA LEU A 96 1.48 -1.54 -0.12
C LEU A 96 0.41 -2.17 0.77
N GLN A 97 0.18 -3.48 0.65
CA GLN A 97 -0.77 -4.21 1.50
C GLN A 97 -0.37 -4.14 2.97
N TYR A 98 0.93 -4.30 3.25
CA TYR A 98 1.45 -4.17 4.61
C TYR A 98 1.31 -2.73 5.12
N SER A 99 1.61 -1.71 4.30
CA SER A 99 1.55 -0.31 4.75
C SER A 99 0.14 0.14 5.17
N GLN A 100 -0.91 -0.42 4.58
CA GLN A 100 -2.29 -0.11 4.96
C GLN A 100 -2.84 -0.97 6.10
N ASN A 101 -2.17 -2.08 6.44
CA ASN A 101 -2.62 -3.04 7.45
C ASN A 101 -1.56 -3.30 8.53
N ALA A 102 -0.58 -2.41 8.68
CA ALA A 102 0.49 -2.56 9.66
C ALA A 102 -0.09 -2.43 11.08
N ARG A 103 0.17 -3.44 11.91
CA ARG A 103 -0.19 -3.41 13.33
C ARG A 103 1.05 -3.14 14.16
N LEU A 104 0.94 -2.27 15.17
CA LEU A 104 2.03 -2.01 16.12
C LEU A 104 2.56 -3.29 16.78
N ALA A 105 1.67 -4.25 17.01
CA ALA A 105 2.04 -5.55 17.57
C ALA A 105 3.04 -6.32 16.69
N ASP A 106 3.00 -6.14 15.37
CA ASP A 106 3.85 -6.86 14.42
C ASP A 106 5.24 -6.22 14.25
N LEU A 107 5.50 -5.07 14.87
CA LEU A 107 6.78 -4.38 14.77
C LEU A 107 7.82 -4.96 15.75
N PRO A 108 9.12 -4.97 15.38
CA PRO A 108 10.22 -5.16 16.32
C PRO A 108 10.12 -4.20 17.50
N GLY A 109 10.60 -4.62 18.69
CA GLY A 109 10.38 -3.86 19.93
C GLY A 109 10.95 -2.44 19.92
N ASP A 110 12.11 -2.25 19.31
CA ASP A 110 12.76 -0.95 19.11
C ASP A 110 11.95 -0.05 18.16
N LEU A 111 11.45 -0.61 17.06
CA LEU A 111 10.63 0.13 16.11
C LEU A 111 9.25 0.45 16.70
N ARG A 112 8.66 -0.48 17.47
CA ARG A 112 7.40 -0.24 18.18
C ARG A 112 7.53 0.92 19.15
N ALA A 113 8.57 0.94 19.98
CA ALA A 113 8.82 2.02 20.93
C ALA A 113 9.02 3.38 20.22
N GLN A 114 9.72 3.40 19.08
CA GLN A 114 9.87 4.60 18.26
C GLN A 114 8.52 5.11 17.71
N VAL A 115 7.69 4.22 17.18
CA VAL A 115 6.37 4.60 16.66
C VAL A 115 5.45 5.07 17.78
N GLU A 116 5.43 4.38 18.93
CA GLU A 116 4.67 4.80 20.12
C GLU A 116 5.10 6.18 20.61
N GLY A 117 6.41 6.44 20.72
CA GLY A 117 6.93 7.75 21.06
C GLY A 117 6.52 8.83 20.05
N ALA A 118 6.62 8.55 18.76
CA ALA A 118 6.18 9.49 17.71
C ALA A 118 4.67 9.79 17.79
N LEU A 119 3.84 8.79 18.07
CA LEU A 119 2.40 8.98 18.24
C LEU A 119 2.07 9.84 19.46
N GLN A 120 2.80 9.68 20.57
CA GLN A 120 2.65 10.50 21.78
C GLN A 120 3.03 11.97 21.53
N THR A 121 4.09 12.23 20.76
CA THR A 121 4.50 13.61 20.42
C THR A 121 3.55 14.33 19.46
N LYS A 122 2.73 13.58 18.72
CA LYS A 122 1.79 14.11 17.72
C LYS A 122 0.35 14.21 18.25
N ALA A 123 0.08 13.77 19.48
CA ALA A 123 -1.22 13.92 20.11
C ALA A 123 -1.58 15.42 20.24
N PRO A 124 -2.79 15.86 19.88
CA PRO A 124 -3.23 17.21 20.18
C PRO A 124 -3.19 17.42 21.69
N ALA A 125 -2.63 18.53 22.16
CA ALA A 125 -2.77 18.93 23.56
C ALA A 125 -4.26 18.90 23.93
N GLU A 126 -4.63 18.13 24.96
CA GLU A 126 -5.98 18.14 25.51
C GLU A 126 -6.39 19.59 25.83
N PRO A 127 -7.62 20.03 25.49
CA PRO A 127 -8.11 21.27 26.04
C PRO A 127 -8.26 21.08 27.55
N ALA A 128 -7.46 21.85 28.31
CA ALA A 128 -7.59 21.92 29.75
C ALA A 128 -9.05 22.19 30.11
N HIS A 129 -9.66 21.26 30.85
CA HIS A 129 -11.00 21.40 31.41
C HIS A 129 -11.01 22.68 32.25
N ALA A 130 -11.63 23.74 31.73
CA ALA A 130 -11.81 24.97 32.48
C ALA A 130 -12.75 24.65 33.66
N ALA A 131 -12.17 24.76 34.85
CA ALA A 131 -12.88 24.65 36.12
C ALA A 131 -14.10 25.58 36.14
N ALA A 132 -15.18 25.06 36.70
CA ALA A 132 -16.45 25.74 36.92
C ALA A 132 -16.25 27.13 37.57
N ALA A 133 -16.92 28.14 37.02
CA ALA A 133 -17.14 29.42 37.69
C ALA A 133 -18.53 29.40 38.36
N PRO A 134 -18.68 30.00 39.56
CA PRO A 134 -19.90 29.94 40.33
C PRO A 134 -21.00 30.83 39.73
N THR A 135 -22.23 30.39 39.95
CA THR A 135 -23.47 31.08 39.61
C THR A 135 -23.58 32.40 40.38
N GLU A 136 -23.44 33.54 39.68
CA GLU A 136 -23.88 34.82 40.23
C GLU A 136 -25.34 35.09 39.86
N THR A 137 -26.08 35.56 40.87
CA THR A 137 -27.52 35.76 40.88
C THR A 137 -27.80 37.28 40.87
N HIS A 138 -28.94 37.66 40.26
CA HIS A 138 -29.72 38.92 40.39
C HIS A 138 -29.46 40.09 39.42
N PRO A 139 -30.46 40.98 39.20
CA PRO A 139 -31.83 40.99 39.76
C PRO A 139 -32.96 40.67 38.77
#